data_AF-A0A948DSI7-F1
#
_entry.id   AF-A0A948DSI7-F1
#
_cell.length_a   1.000
_cell.length_b   1.000
_cell.length_c   1.000
_cell.angle_alpha   90.00
_cell.angle_beta   90.00
_cell.angle_gamma   90.00
#
_symmetry.space_group_name_H-M   'P 1'
#
loop_
_entity.id
_entity.type
_entity.pdbx_description
1 polymer ?
#
loop_
_entity_poly.entity_id
_entity_poly.type
_entity_poly.pdbx_seq_one_letter_code
_entity_poly.pdbx_strand_id
1 'polypeptide(L)'
;FAVVVNTPYILDSRKYKDSYLSSHVYDKWTMRTHDRSETHDFIEGLGVGLSNKDVDKLFEMSKGLSRLVKYLAVNRERWGSLESDKELLRIMDKTLEVFSKTGDIWLKKMGVGGKLMENLLKKRVEEKGVDIKIERDLSFFELGVKQFDRLTNMEAVLLKALVASNDLLLTRDEIADLKWGNESYEDYSDQAIGKAMRRLEKKLNKHKLVAIPKVGYKLELK
;
A
#
# COMPACT_ATOMS: atom_id res chain seq x y z
N PHE A 1 5.21 -28.05 4.46
CA PHE A 1 6.41 -27.33 4.94
C PHE A 1 6.02 -25.95 5.45
N ALA A 2 6.91 -25.25 6.14
CA ALA A 2 6.68 -23.88 6.63
C ALA A 2 7.42 -22.87 5.74
N VAL A 3 6.82 -21.69 5.54
CA VAL A 3 7.47 -20.57 4.85
C VAL A 3 7.44 -19.33 5.73
N VAL A 4 8.58 -18.65 5.83
CA VAL A 4 8.70 -17.32 6.44
C VAL A 4 8.69 -16.28 5.33
N VAL A 5 7.77 -15.31 5.40
CA VAL A 5 7.58 -14.32 4.34
C VAL A 5 7.69 -12.92 4.92
N ASN A 6 8.67 -12.16 4.43
CA ASN A 6 8.87 -10.75 4.79
C ASN A 6 7.94 -9.80 4.01
N THR A 7 7.24 -10.31 3.00
CA THR A 7 6.36 -9.55 2.12
C THR A 7 5.00 -10.27 1.99
N PRO A 8 4.15 -10.20 3.03
CA PRO A 8 3.03 -11.12 3.20
C PRO A 8 2.00 -11.04 2.08
N TYR A 9 1.84 -9.86 1.45
CA TYR A 9 0.91 -9.69 0.33
C TYR A 9 1.18 -10.63 -0.86
N ILE A 10 2.40 -11.14 -1.01
CA ILE A 10 2.72 -12.11 -2.08
C ILE A 10 1.90 -13.39 -1.89
N LEU A 11 1.61 -13.77 -0.64
CA LEU A 11 0.80 -14.95 -0.31
C LEU A 11 -0.66 -14.81 -0.75
N ASP A 12 -1.12 -13.58 -0.95
CA ASP A 12 -2.47 -13.29 -1.41
C ASP A 12 -2.57 -13.23 -2.94
N SER A 13 -1.43 -13.17 -3.65
CA SER A 13 -1.38 -13.16 -5.11
C SER A 13 -1.85 -14.46 -5.74
N ARG A 14 -2.49 -14.39 -6.91
CA ARG A 14 -2.87 -15.57 -7.71
C ARG A 14 -1.67 -16.41 -8.09
N LYS A 15 -0.60 -15.76 -8.57
CA LYS A 15 0.66 -16.45 -8.91
C LYS A 15 1.16 -17.36 -7.79
N TYR A 16 1.06 -16.92 -6.54
CA TYR A 16 1.38 -17.78 -5.40
C TYR A 16 0.30 -18.85 -5.20
N LYS A 17 -0.99 -18.46 -5.11
CA LYS A 17 -2.11 -19.37 -4.85
C LYS A 17 -2.22 -20.52 -5.86
N ASP A 18 -1.87 -20.29 -7.12
CA ASP A 18 -1.93 -21.26 -8.20
C ASP A 18 -0.60 -22.05 -8.37
N SER A 19 0.43 -21.69 -7.62
CA SER A 19 1.73 -22.37 -7.70
C SER A 19 1.71 -23.74 -6.99
N TYR A 20 2.56 -24.66 -7.44
CA TYR A 20 2.82 -25.91 -6.72
C TYR A 20 3.23 -25.68 -5.25
N LEU A 21 3.86 -24.54 -4.95
CA LEU A 21 4.30 -24.21 -3.59
C LEU A 21 3.10 -24.02 -2.66
N SER A 22 2.04 -23.32 -3.08
CA SER A 22 0.92 -22.99 -2.19
C SER A 22 0.18 -24.23 -1.66
N SER A 23 0.08 -25.29 -2.46
CA SER A 23 -0.61 -26.54 -2.10
C SER A 23 0.17 -27.40 -1.10
N HIS A 24 1.44 -27.08 -0.85
CA HIS A 24 2.32 -27.83 0.04
C HIS A 24 2.82 -27.00 1.25
N VAL A 25 2.43 -25.73 1.34
CA VAL A 25 2.66 -24.87 2.51
C VAL A 25 1.55 -25.10 3.52
N TYR A 26 1.90 -25.65 4.69
CA TYR A 26 0.91 -25.90 5.76
C TYR A 26 0.90 -24.78 6.79
N ASP A 27 2.06 -24.13 7.00
CA ASP A 27 2.21 -23.03 7.95
C ASP A 27 2.89 -21.82 7.32
N LYS A 28 2.39 -20.63 7.66
CA LYS A 28 2.86 -19.35 7.15
C LYS A 28 3.25 -18.46 8.32
N TRP A 29 4.50 -18.01 8.33
CA TRP A 29 5.06 -17.17 9.37
C TRP A 29 5.50 -15.83 8.80
N THR A 30 5.40 -14.78 9.61
CA THR A 30 5.87 -13.43 9.26
C THR A 30 6.76 -12.92 10.38
N MET A 31 7.74 -12.09 10.05
CA MET A 31 8.47 -11.36 11.09
C MET A 31 7.53 -10.38 11.77
N ARG A 32 7.39 -10.52 13.10
CA ARG A 32 6.64 -9.59 13.95
C ARG A 32 7.49 -8.38 14.29
N THR A 33 6.84 -7.28 14.64
CA THR A 33 7.49 -6.18 15.34
C THR A 33 7.98 -6.64 16.71
N HIS A 34 9.00 -5.95 17.21
CA HIS A 34 9.54 -6.23 18.52
C HIS A 34 8.49 -6.00 19.59
N ASP A 35 8.49 -6.82 20.64
CA ASP A 35 7.79 -6.42 21.86
C ASP A 35 8.61 -5.37 22.64
N ARG A 36 8.09 -4.92 23.78
CA ARG A 36 8.72 -3.88 24.59
C ARG A 36 10.08 -4.33 25.14
N SER A 37 10.23 -5.62 25.49
CA SER A 37 11.49 -6.16 25.99
C SER A 37 12.52 -6.24 24.87
N GLU A 38 12.13 -6.80 23.73
CA GLU A 38 13.00 -6.88 22.55
C GLU A 38 13.41 -5.48 22.05
N THR A 39 12.51 -4.50 22.15
CA THR A 39 12.80 -3.10 21.79
C THR A 39 13.84 -2.49 22.73
N HIS A 40 13.77 -2.80 24.04
CA HIS A 40 14.75 -2.35 25.02
C HIS A 40 16.14 -2.92 24.70
N ASP A 41 16.25 -4.24 24.52
CA ASP A 41 17.50 -4.92 24.20
C ASP A 41 18.10 -4.40 22.88
N PHE A 42 17.24 -4.15 21.89
CA PHE A 42 17.65 -3.56 20.62
C PHE A 42 18.24 -2.14 20.80
N ILE A 43 17.66 -1.31 21.67
CA ILE A 43 18.16 0.04 21.97
C ILE A 43 19.47 -0.01 22.74
N GLU A 44 19.60 -0.92 23.71
CA GLU A 44 20.86 -1.14 24.43
C GLU A 44 21.99 -1.52 23.47
N GLY A 45 21.70 -2.43 22.53
CA GLY A 45 22.65 -2.81 21.48
C GLY A 45 23.05 -1.66 20.54
N LEU A 46 22.21 -0.62 20.40
CA LEU A 46 22.54 0.59 19.65
C LEU A 46 23.40 1.58 20.45
N GLY A 47 23.53 1.42 21.77
CA GLY A 47 24.38 2.27 22.62
C GLY A 47 23.88 3.71 22.81
N VAL A 48 22.57 3.97 22.63
CA VAL A 48 22.02 5.35 22.60
C VAL A 48 21.67 5.90 23.99
N GLY A 49 21.85 5.11 25.06
CA GLY A 49 21.70 5.57 26.44
C GLY A 49 20.31 6.13 26.78
N LEU A 50 19.24 5.46 26.32
CA LEU A 50 17.86 5.90 26.59
C LEU A 50 17.38 5.44 27.97
N SER A 51 16.61 6.30 28.65
CA SER A 51 15.96 5.91 29.90
C SER A 51 14.80 4.94 29.64
N ASN A 52 14.37 4.17 30.64
CA ASN A 52 13.20 3.30 30.53
C ASN A 52 11.93 4.05 30.04
N LYS A 53 11.73 5.29 30.49
CA LYS A 53 10.62 6.13 30.03
C LYS A 53 10.73 6.50 28.56
N ASP A 54 11.95 6.75 28.08
CA ASP A 54 12.21 7.02 26.67
C ASP A 54 11.98 5.78 25.81
N VAL A 55 12.39 4.60 26.30
CA VAL A 55 12.12 3.31 25.65
C VAL A 55 10.61 3.08 25.54
N ASP A 56 9.85 3.31 26.60
CA ASP A 56 8.39 3.15 26.58
C ASP A 56 7.73 4.10 25.56
N LYS A 57 8.16 5.37 25.54
CA LYS A 57 7.66 6.36 24.57
C LYS A 57 8.01 5.98 23.13
N LEU A 58 9.24 5.54 22.89
CA LEU A 58 9.69 5.08 21.59
C LEU A 58 8.91 3.84 21.15
N PHE A 59 8.70 2.88 22.04
CA PHE A 59 7.91 1.69 21.77
C PHE A 59 6.46 2.06 21.42
N GLU A 60 5.84 2.97 22.15
CA GLU A 60 4.48 3.45 21.83
C GLU A 60 4.38 4.09 20.44
N MET A 61 5.40 4.87 20.04
CA MET A 61 5.43 5.53 18.73
C MET A 61 5.72 4.56 17.58
N SER A 62 6.61 3.59 17.79
CA SER A 62 7.09 2.67 16.74
C SER A 62 6.32 1.36 16.68
N LYS A 63 5.62 1.00 17.76
CA LYS A 63 5.07 -0.34 18.04
C LYS A 63 6.08 -1.46 17.76
N GLY A 64 7.35 -1.21 18.08
CA GLY A 64 8.45 -2.16 17.94
C GLY A 64 8.93 -2.39 16.51
N LEU A 65 8.49 -1.59 15.53
CA LEU A 65 9.00 -1.71 14.17
C LEU A 65 10.46 -1.28 14.11
N SER A 66 11.38 -2.22 13.88
CA SER A 66 12.83 -2.03 14.06
C SER A 66 13.39 -0.82 13.30
N ARG A 67 12.86 -0.53 12.10
CA ARG A 67 13.26 0.63 11.31
C ARG A 67 12.86 1.97 11.96
N LEU A 68 11.65 2.05 12.52
CA LEU A 68 11.20 3.20 13.30
C LEU A 68 11.97 3.29 14.62
N VAL A 69 12.15 2.17 15.33
CA VAL A 69 12.92 2.12 16.57
C VAL A 69 14.32 2.69 16.35
N LYS A 70 15.04 2.22 15.34
CA LYS A 70 16.39 2.71 15.00
C LYS A 70 16.41 4.20 14.68
N TYR A 71 15.47 4.66 13.86
CA TYR A 71 15.39 6.07 13.48
C TYR A 71 15.11 6.97 14.70
N LEU A 72 14.11 6.60 15.49
CA LEU A 72 13.65 7.37 16.64
C LEU A 72 14.67 7.35 17.78
N ALA A 73 15.39 6.25 17.97
CA ALA A 73 16.44 6.17 19.00
C ALA A 73 17.54 7.21 18.72
N VAL A 74 17.97 7.33 17.46
CA VAL A 74 19.06 8.23 17.06
C VAL A 74 18.59 9.69 16.95
N ASN A 75 17.34 9.94 16.56
CA ASN A 75 16.80 11.29 16.30
C ASN A 75 15.79 11.71 17.39
N ARG A 76 16.22 11.69 18.65
CA ARG A 76 15.35 11.96 19.82
C ARG A 76 14.72 13.35 19.78
N GLU A 77 15.46 14.33 19.29
CA GLU A 77 15.05 15.73 19.13
C GLU A 77 13.85 15.89 18.19
N ARG A 78 13.62 14.93 17.28
CA ARG A 78 12.53 14.99 16.29
C ARG A 78 11.22 14.38 16.74
N TRP A 79 11.14 13.82 17.95
CA TRP A 79 9.95 13.12 18.43
C TRP A 79 8.67 13.98 18.44
N GLY A 80 8.81 15.31 18.56
CA GLY A 80 7.68 16.26 18.52
C GLY A 80 7.19 16.62 17.12
N SER A 81 7.95 16.30 16.06
CA SER A 81 7.71 16.78 14.69
C SER A 81 7.80 15.66 13.65
N LEU A 82 7.55 14.42 14.06
CA LEU A 82 7.71 13.24 13.19
C LEU A 82 6.80 13.27 11.97
N GLU A 83 5.63 13.89 12.09
CA GLU A 83 4.66 13.93 11.00
C GLU A 83 5.16 14.74 9.81
N SER A 84 5.96 15.79 10.02
CA SER A 84 6.53 16.62 8.95
C SER A 84 7.94 16.19 8.55
N ASP A 85 8.43 15.08 9.10
CA ASP A 85 9.79 14.61 8.86
C ASP A 85 9.92 13.88 7.51
N LYS A 86 10.40 14.60 6.50
CA LYS A 86 10.65 14.08 5.15
C LYS A 86 11.69 12.95 5.13
N GLU A 87 12.65 12.97 6.05
CA GLU A 87 13.69 11.96 6.12
C GLU A 87 13.12 10.63 6.63
N LEU A 88 12.27 10.70 7.66
CA LEU A 88 11.51 9.56 8.15
C LEU A 88 10.66 8.93 7.04
N LEU A 89 9.89 9.74 6.30
CA LEU A 89 9.08 9.27 5.17
C LEU A 89 9.94 8.56 4.12
N ARG A 90 11.09 9.14 3.75
CA ARG A 90 12.03 8.52 2.79
C ARG A 90 12.55 7.17 3.27
N ILE A 91 12.94 7.05 4.54
CA ILE A 91 13.44 5.80 5.13
C ILE A 91 12.33 4.74 5.21
N MET A 92 11.11 5.19 5.47
CA MET A 92 9.93 4.34 5.62
C MET A 92 9.26 4.00 4.29
N ASP A 93 9.63 4.62 3.18
CA ASP A 93 8.95 4.47 1.89
C ASP A 93 8.77 2.99 1.50
N LYS A 94 9.83 2.19 1.47
CA LYS A 94 9.69 0.77 1.10
C LYS A 94 8.88 -0.06 2.09
N THR A 95 8.91 0.29 3.37
CA THR A 95 8.12 -0.41 4.39
C THR A 95 6.64 -0.08 4.26
N LEU A 96 6.32 1.21 4.11
CA LEU A 96 4.97 1.69 3.89
C LEU A 96 4.40 1.15 2.57
N GLU A 97 5.23 0.96 1.54
CA GLU A 97 4.85 0.32 0.27
C GLU A 97 4.39 -1.13 0.46
N VAL A 98 5.11 -1.89 1.29
CA VAL A 98 4.75 -3.28 1.59
C VAL A 98 3.51 -3.33 2.46
N PHE A 99 3.40 -2.44 3.46
CA PHE A 99 2.27 -2.42 4.37
C PHE A 99 0.97 -1.99 3.69
N SER A 100 1.00 -1.03 2.75
CA SER A 100 -0.20 -0.65 1.99
C SER A 100 -0.76 -1.79 1.13
N LYS A 101 0.10 -2.75 0.75
CA LYS A 101 -0.25 -3.96 -0.02
C LYS A 101 -0.77 -5.09 0.86
N THR A 102 -0.48 -5.05 2.15
CA THR A 102 -0.63 -6.19 3.04
C THR A 102 -2.00 -6.10 3.73
N GLY A 103 -2.82 -7.14 3.59
CA GLY A 103 -4.14 -7.16 4.22
C GLY A 103 -4.08 -7.06 5.76
N ASP A 104 -5.14 -6.52 6.37
CA ASP A 104 -5.21 -6.22 7.81
C ASP A 104 -4.88 -7.42 8.71
N ILE A 105 -5.27 -8.63 8.30
CA ILE A 105 -4.98 -9.87 9.02
C ILE A 105 -3.47 -10.05 9.21
N TRP A 106 -2.68 -9.79 8.16
CA TRP A 106 -1.23 -9.91 8.20
C TRP A 106 -0.59 -8.76 8.96
N LEU A 107 -1.07 -7.53 8.77
CA LEU A 107 -0.59 -6.38 9.55
C LEU A 107 -0.77 -6.60 11.06
N LYS A 108 -1.93 -7.13 11.46
CA LYS A 108 -2.20 -7.50 12.86
C LYS A 108 -1.29 -8.62 13.36
N LYS A 109 -1.06 -9.67 12.56
CA LYS A 109 -0.11 -10.75 12.90
C LYS A 109 1.33 -10.23 13.05
N MET A 110 1.70 -9.24 12.25
CA MET A 110 3.01 -8.60 12.33
C MET A 110 3.12 -7.61 13.50
N GLY A 111 2.03 -7.28 14.21
CA GLY A 111 2.05 -6.27 15.27
C GLY A 111 2.22 -4.83 14.75
N VAL A 112 1.96 -4.60 13.46
CA VAL A 112 2.05 -3.26 12.84
C VAL A 112 0.83 -2.45 13.25
N GLY A 113 1.05 -1.24 13.78
CA GLY A 113 -0.03 -0.33 14.15
C GLY A 113 0.47 0.95 14.82
N GLY A 114 -0.47 1.68 15.43
CA GLY A 114 -0.20 2.93 16.16
C GLY A 114 -0.40 4.19 15.32
N LYS A 115 -0.67 5.29 16.02
CA LYS A 115 -1.05 6.58 15.41
C LYS A 115 -0.02 7.10 14.40
N LEU A 116 1.27 6.93 14.69
CA LEU A 116 2.34 7.34 13.78
C LEU A 116 2.30 6.55 12.46
N MET A 117 2.12 5.22 12.53
CA MET A 117 2.05 4.37 11.34
C MET A 117 0.83 4.71 10.48
N GLU A 118 -0.33 4.89 11.11
CA GLU A 118 -1.56 5.31 10.44
C GLU A 118 -1.37 6.65 9.73
N ASN A 119 -0.72 7.61 10.39
CA ASN A 119 -0.44 8.92 9.82
C ASN A 119 0.57 8.85 8.66
N LEU A 120 1.63 8.04 8.78
CA LEU A 120 2.60 7.83 7.71
C LEU A 120 1.97 7.15 6.48
N LEU A 121 1.07 6.18 6.68
CA LEU A 121 0.31 5.55 5.60
C LEU A 121 -0.62 6.55 4.90
N LYS A 122 -1.35 7.37 5.67
CA LYS A 122 -2.21 8.44 5.11
C LYS A 122 -1.41 9.46 4.31
N LYS A 123 -0.31 9.97 4.89
CA LYS A 123 0.56 10.95 4.21
C LYS A 123 1.16 10.41 2.93
N ARG A 124 1.53 9.13 2.88
CA ARG A 124 2.00 8.50 1.65
C ARG A 124 0.92 8.52 0.55
N VAL A 125 -0.34 8.25 0.89
CA VAL A 125 -1.46 8.31 -0.05
C VAL A 125 -1.68 9.75 -0.54
N GLU A 126 -1.63 10.72 0.39
CA GLU A 126 -1.75 12.15 0.08
C GLU A 126 -0.59 12.68 -0.79
N GLU A 127 0.66 12.29 -0.50
CA GLU A 127 1.87 12.65 -1.27
C GLU A 127 1.85 12.07 -2.69
N LYS A 128 1.13 10.96 -2.92
CA LYS A 128 0.90 10.43 -4.27
C LYS A 128 -0.15 11.22 -5.06
N GLY A 129 -0.81 12.21 -4.44
CA GLY A 129 -1.65 13.18 -5.13
C GLY A 129 -2.98 12.65 -5.67
N VAL A 130 -3.42 11.47 -5.21
CA VAL A 130 -4.66 10.83 -5.69
C VAL A 130 -5.74 10.91 -4.61
N ASP A 131 -6.56 11.95 -4.70
CA ASP A 131 -7.84 12.04 -3.99
C ASP A 131 -8.96 11.83 -5.00
N ILE A 132 -9.42 10.58 -5.12
CA ILE A 132 -10.55 10.23 -5.97
C ILE A 132 -11.59 9.49 -5.14
N LYS A 133 -12.78 10.08 -5.00
CA LYS A 133 -13.91 9.49 -4.30
C LYS A 133 -15.02 9.15 -5.29
N ILE A 134 -15.49 7.91 -5.27
CA ILE A 134 -16.60 7.45 -6.14
C ILE A 134 -17.84 7.21 -5.30
N GLU A 135 -18.95 7.84 -5.67
CA GLU A 135 -20.24 7.72 -5.00
C GLU A 135 -21.05 6.52 -5.53
N ARG A 136 -22.15 6.19 -4.83
CA ARG A 136 -23.03 5.07 -5.19
C ARG A 136 -23.75 5.27 -6.53
N ASP A 137 -24.01 6.52 -6.92
CA ASP A 137 -24.66 6.88 -8.18
C ASP A 137 -23.68 6.98 -9.36
N LEU A 138 -22.44 6.52 -9.18
CA LEU A 138 -21.33 6.58 -10.13
C LEU A 138 -20.85 8.01 -10.46
N SER A 139 -21.32 9.03 -9.73
CA SER A 139 -20.63 10.31 -9.70
C SER A 139 -19.33 10.17 -8.93
N PHE A 140 -18.36 11.04 -9.21
CA PHE A 140 -17.06 11.00 -8.55
C PHE A 140 -16.47 12.39 -8.36
N PHE A 141 -15.56 12.47 -7.41
CA PHE A 141 -14.81 13.67 -7.05
C PHE A 141 -13.34 13.43 -7.33
N GLU A 142 -12.66 14.44 -7.87
CA GLU A 142 -11.20 14.50 -7.95
C GLU A 142 -10.73 15.71 -7.16
N LEU A 143 -9.87 15.50 -6.16
CA LEU A 143 -9.35 16.55 -5.27
C LEU A 143 -10.48 17.41 -4.68
N GLY A 144 -11.52 16.74 -4.15
CA GLY A 144 -12.72 17.38 -3.63
C GLY A 144 -13.66 18.04 -4.66
N VAL A 145 -13.34 18.04 -5.96
CA VAL A 145 -14.18 18.66 -7.01
C VAL A 145 -15.02 17.60 -7.71
N LYS A 146 -16.35 17.77 -7.69
CA LYS A 146 -17.29 16.88 -8.39
C LYS A 146 -17.10 17.00 -9.90
N GLN A 147 -16.94 15.86 -10.57
CA GLN A 147 -16.85 15.83 -12.03
C GLN A 147 -18.25 15.82 -12.67
N PHE A 148 -18.37 16.43 -13.84
CA PHE A 148 -19.64 16.52 -14.57
C PHE A 148 -20.05 15.16 -15.17
N ASP A 149 -19.08 14.38 -15.65
CA ASP A 149 -19.33 13.08 -16.23
C ASP A 149 -19.56 12.01 -15.15
N ARG A 150 -20.46 11.07 -15.46
CA ARG A 150 -20.66 9.87 -14.63
C ARG A 150 -19.79 8.73 -15.13
N LEU A 151 -19.31 7.91 -14.21
CA LEU A 151 -18.64 6.66 -14.55
C LEU A 151 -19.70 5.63 -14.95
N THR A 152 -19.33 4.71 -15.83
CA THR A 152 -20.02 3.43 -15.96
C THR A 152 -19.63 2.52 -14.79
N ASN A 153 -20.41 1.48 -14.53
CA ASN A 153 -20.06 0.49 -13.48
C ASN A 153 -18.63 -0.05 -13.66
N MET A 154 -18.26 -0.39 -14.90
CA MET A 154 -16.93 -0.89 -15.22
C MET A 154 -15.83 0.14 -14.96
N GLU A 155 -16.05 1.40 -15.37
CA GLU A 155 -15.09 2.48 -15.13
C GLU A 155 -14.92 2.78 -13.64
N ALA A 156 -16.00 2.73 -12.85
CA ALA A 156 -15.93 2.88 -11.41
C ALA A 156 -15.14 1.74 -10.76
N VAL A 157 -15.30 0.50 -11.24
CA VAL A 157 -14.51 -0.65 -10.77
C VAL A 157 -13.03 -0.47 -11.12
N LEU A 158 -12.71 -0.11 -12.36
CA LEU A 158 -11.32 0.12 -12.78
C LEU A 158 -10.67 1.28 -12.03
N LEU A 159 -11.39 2.39 -11.83
CA LEU A 159 -10.87 3.55 -11.12
C LEU A 159 -10.66 3.25 -9.63
N LYS A 160 -11.58 2.52 -8.98
CA LYS A 160 -11.37 2.01 -7.62
C LYS A 160 -10.14 1.12 -7.55
N ALA A 161 -9.99 0.20 -8.50
CA ALA A 161 -8.84 -0.68 -8.55
C ALA A 161 -7.53 0.10 -8.76
N LEU A 162 -7.52 1.14 -9.61
CA LEU A 162 -6.37 2.01 -9.85
C LEU A 162 -5.99 2.84 -8.61
N VAL A 163 -6.99 3.42 -7.93
CA VAL A 163 -6.77 4.18 -6.71
C VAL A 163 -6.31 3.28 -5.56
N ALA A 164 -6.82 2.04 -5.52
CA ALA A 164 -6.38 1.02 -4.58
C ALA A 164 -5.03 0.40 -4.95
N SER A 165 -4.55 0.56 -6.20
CA SER A 165 -3.32 -0.05 -6.65
C SER A 165 -2.09 0.77 -6.26
N ASN A 166 -1.02 0.05 -5.96
CA ASN A 166 0.07 0.57 -5.13
C ASN A 166 0.89 1.67 -5.77
N ASP A 167 1.17 1.54 -7.06
CA ASP A 167 1.85 2.56 -7.87
C ASP A 167 0.87 3.31 -8.75
N LEU A 168 -0.41 3.23 -8.39
CA LEU A 168 -1.51 3.70 -9.21
C LEU A 168 -1.51 3.03 -10.58
N LEU A 169 -0.87 1.87 -10.68
CA LEU A 169 -0.69 1.05 -11.86
C LEU A 169 -1.65 -0.13 -11.80
N LEU A 170 -2.46 -0.29 -12.84
CA LEU A 170 -3.19 -1.53 -13.08
C LEU A 170 -2.54 -2.24 -14.26
N THR A 171 -2.18 -3.51 -14.06
CA THR A 171 -1.67 -4.36 -15.14
C THR A 171 -2.79 -4.72 -16.11
N ARG A 172 -2.43 -5.10 -17.34
CA ARG A 172 -3.42 -5.54 -18.34
C ARG A 172 -4.22 -6.75 -17.87
N ASP A 173 -3.56 -7.68 -17.19
CA ASP A 173 -4.19 -8.90 -16.67
C ASP A 173 -5.21 -8.55 -15.58
N GLU A 174 -4.87 -7.65 -14.65
CA GLU A 174 -5.83 -7.17 -13.64
C GLU A 174 -7.01 -6.44 -14.27
N ILE A 175 -6.78 -5.63 -15.31
CA ILE A 175 -7.88 -4.97 -16.04
C ILE A 175 -8.77 -6.01 -16.73
N ALA A 176 -8.17 -7.07 -17.29
CA ALA A 176 -8.89 -8.12 -17.97
C ALA A 176 -9.75 -8.92 -16.98
N ASP A 177 -9.15 -9.35 -15.87
CA ASP A 177 -9.83 -10.05 -14.77
C ASP A 177 -11.03 -9.24 -14.25
N LEU A 178 -10.88 -7.93 -14.05
CA LEU A 178 -11.97 -7.08 -13.57
C LEU A 178 -13.12 -6.96 -14.56
N LYS A 179 -12.83 -7.03 -15.87
CA LYS A 179 -13.81 -6.76 -16.93
C LYS A 179 -14.52 -8.00 -17.44
N TRP A 180 -13.82 -9.13 -17.52
CA TRP A 180 -14.33 -10.36 -18.11
C TRP A 180 -14.31 -11.56 -17.15
N GLY A 181 -13.68 -11.44 -15.98
CA GLY A 181 -13.63 -12.51 -14.98
C GLY A 181 -12.61 -13.61 -15.30
N ASN A 182 -12.41 -14.52 -14.36
CA ASN A 182 -11.29 -15.47 -14.31
C ASN A 182 -11.27 -16.53 -15.43
N GLU A 183 -12.34 -16.66 -16.22
CA GLU A 183 -12.55 -17.75 -17.17
C GLU A 183 -12.33 -17.34 -18.64
N SER A 184 -11.87 -16.11 -18.89
CA SER A 184 -11.87 -15.50 -20.23
C SER A 184 -10.47 -15.21 -20.80
N TYR A 185 -9.50 -16.05 -20.46
CA TYR A 185 -8.09 -15.80 -20.81
C TYR A 185 -7.80 -15.83 -22.32
N GLU A 186 -8.63 -16.47 -23.13
CA GLU A 186 -8.40 -16.60 -24.57
C GLU A 186 -9.04 -15.48 -25.42
N ASP A 187 -9.89 -14.61 -24.83
CA ASP A 187 -10.75 -13.69 -25.61
C ASP A 187 -10.54 -12.18 -25.36
N TYR A 188 -9.64 -11.76 -24.48
CA TYR A 188 -9.50 -10.33 -24.22
C TYR A 188 -8.72 -9.61 -25.32
N SER A 189 -9.43 -8.75 -26.05
CA SER A 189 -8.80 -7.82 -26.99
C SER A 189 -8.10 -6.70 -26.23
N ASP A 190 -6.77 -6.59 -26.39
CA ASP A 190 -5.95 -5.44 -25.99
C ASP A 190 -6.59 -4.10 -26.43
N GLN A 191 -7.26 -4.10 -27.58
CA GLN A 191 -7.98 -2.96 -28.11
C GLN A 191 -9.17 -2.56 -27.22
N ALA A 192 -9.88 -3.53 -26.65
CA ALA A 192 -11.01 -3.31 -25.77
C ALA A 192 -10.59 -2.78 -24.39
N ILE A 193 -9.41 -3.17 -23.89
CA ILE A 193 -8.78 -2.56 -22.71
C ILE A 193 -8.44 -1.10 -23.02
N GLY A 194 -7.71 -0.85 -24.12
CA GLY A 194 -7.33 0.51 -24.52
C GLY A 194 -8.52 1.44 -24.72
N LYS A 195 -9.61 0.95 -25.32
CA LYS A 195 -10.84 1.74 -25.49
C LYS A 195 -11.51 2.06 -24.15
N ALA A 196 -11.50 1.15 -23.18
CA ALA A 196 -12.03 1.41 -21.85
C ALA A 196 -11.19 2.46 -21.11
N MET A 197 -9.87 2.31 -21.11
CA MET A 197 -8.97 3.23 -20.42
C MET A 197 -8.99 4.64 -21.01
N ARG A 198 -9.04 4.78 -22.35
CA ARG A 198 -9.20 6.10 -22.99
C ARG A 198 -10.53 6.78 -22.67
N ARG A 199 -11.62 6.01 -22.48
CA ARG A 199 -12.91 6.58 -22.07
C ARG A 199 -12.86 7.06 -20.63
N LEU A 200 -12.24 6.29 -19.74
CA LEU A 200 -12.01 6.70 -18.35
C LEU A 200 -11.13 7.95 -18.28
N GLU A 201 -10.02 7.98 -19.03
CA GLU A 201 -9.09 9.12 -19.09
C GLU A 201 -9.78 10.42 -19.48
N LYS A 202 -10.71 10.38 -20.45
CA LYS A 202 -11.46 11.57 -20.89
C LYS A 202 -12.34 12.18 -19.81
N LYS A 203 -12.75 11.39 -18.81
CA LYS A 203 -13.59 11.87 -17.69
C LYS A 203 -12.75 12.48 -16.56
N LEU A 204 -11.46 12.15 -16.51
CA LEU A 204 -10.54 12.65 -15.49
C LEU A 204 -10.02 14.02 -15.90
N ASN A 205 -10.27 15.03 -15.08
CA ASN A 205 -9.86 16.40 -15.33
C ASN A 205 -8.57 16.76 -14.59
N LYS A 206 -8.34 16.19 -13.42
CA LYS A 206 -7.16 16.49 -12.58
C LYS A 206 -6.08 15.42 -12.68
N HIS A 207 -6.47 14.21 -13.05
CA HIS A 207 -5.54 13.11 -13.28
C HIS A 207 -5.50 12.71 -14.75
N LYS A 208 -4.44 11.99 -15.14
CA LYS A 208 -4.26 11.37 -16.46
C LYS A 208 -3.93 9.89 -16.30
N LEU A 209 -4.26 9.10 -17.31
CA LEU A 209 -3.93 7.67 -17.38
C LEU A 209 -2.79 7.47 -18.39
N VAL A 210 -1.59 7.21 -17.89
CA VAL A 210 -0.41 6.94 -18.70
C VAL A 210 -0.32 5.45 -19.00
N ALA A 211 -0.36 5.09 -20.28
CA ALA A 211 -0.14 3.71 -20.69
C ALA A 211 1.35 3.36 -20.56
N ILE A 212 1.66 2.28 -19.82
CA ILE A 212 3.00 1.70 -19.74
C ILE A 212 3.06 0.53 -20.74
N PRO A 213 3.89 0.60 -21.80
CA PRO A 213 3.95 -0.41 -22.83
C PRO A 213 4.14 -1.82 -22.25
N LYS A 214 3.32 -2.78 -22.70
CA LYS A 214 3.32 -4.19 -22.29
C LYS A 214 3.01 -4.47 -20.81
N VAL A 215 2.78 -3.44 -19.99
CA VAL A 215 2.51 -3.61 -18.55
C VAL A 215 1.07 -3.29 -18.22
N GLY A 216 0.60 -2.07 -18.53
CA GLY A 216 -0.68 -1.61 -17.98
C GLY A 216 -0.90 -0.11 -18.10
N TYR A 217 -1.63 0.45 -17.14
CA TYR A 217 -1.98 1.87 -17.08
C TYR A 217 -1.73 2.43 -15.69
N LYS A 218 -1.09 3.59 -15.63
CA LYS A 218 -0.76 4.30 -14.41
C LYS A 218 -1.55 5.60 -14.29
N LEU A 219 -2.15 5.86 -13.14
CA LEU A 219 -2.79 7.14 -12.84
C LEU A 219 -1.74 8.11 -12.32
N GLU A 220 -1.71 9.31 -12.88
CA GLU A 220 -0.80 10.39 -12.47
C GLU A 220 -1.58 11.71 -12.37
N LEU A 221 -1.09 12.63 -11.55
CA LEU A 221 -1.61 14.00 -11.54
C LEU A 221 -1.25 14.69 -12.87
N LYS A 222 -2.17 15.51 -13.40
CA LYS A 222 -1.93 16.32 -14.60
C LYS A 222 -1.04 17.52 -14.29
#